data_AF-A0A7C1T0Y8-F1
#
_entry.id   AF-A0A7C1T0Y8-F1
#
_cell.length_a   1.000
_cell.length_b   1.000
_cell.length_c   1.000
_cell.angle_alpha   90.00
_cell.angle_beta   90.00
_cell.angle_gamma   90.00
#
_symmetry.space_group_name_H-M   'P 1'
#
loop_
_entity.id
_entity.type
_entity.pdbx_description
1 polymer ?
#
loop_
_entity_poly.entity_id
_entity_poly.type
_entity_poly.pdbx_seq_one_letter_code
_entity_poly.pdbx_strand_id
1 'polypeptide(L)'
;MTVSIKGRDRAAAMTRAGRSWTVPVEFHGRSLDLECRETLDELEALKDVWQGLEGRSPEAFGYFQSFDWCLSWSRLYLAPEKMEARARVYVLWDGADCVMIWPLMTRRISPAITLLVPLTAPMNQYSTLLYDPARFDRTAGRAVLEEIRRDRGLDAICLDHVPQSALLADILEGQGVSPEGGQQSSILDLSGINDWESHHRALPKKQRLQRNSRRNRLEKLGALDYRIYPAGSRGYADNIERCIALKQAWLRDTGRLGRDVFDPRFVAFLRDLGTSANEGDDGVYLHALTLDGSPIAM
;
A
#
# COMPACT_ATOMS: atom_id res chain seq x y z
N MET A 1 40.11 -48.72 -4.82
CA MET A 1 40.27 -47.27 -5.06
C MET A 1 39.21 -46.55 -4.28
N THR A 2 39.63 -45.86 -3.23
CA THR A 2 38.83 -45.11 -2.28
C THR A 2 38.68 -43.69 -2.81
N VAL A 3 37.46 -43.22 -3.03
CA VAL A 3 37.20 -41.80 -3.32
C VAL A 3 36.32 -41.25 -2.20
N SER A 4 36.94 -40.36 -1.44
CA SER A 4 36.42 -39.64 -0.29
C SER A 4 35.40 -38.59 -0.75
N ILE A 5 34.15 -38.74 -0.32
CA ILE A 5 33.15 -37.67 -0.36
C ILE A 5 33.28 -36.92 0.96
N LYS A 6 33.98 -35.78 0.94
CA LYS A 6 34.01 -34.86 2.08
C LYS A 6 32.62 -34.26 2.26
N GLY A 7 31.96 -34.69 3.33
CA GLY A 7 30.77 -34.06 3.87
C GLY A 7 31.04 -32.59 4.16
N ARG A 8 30.16 -31.72 3.66
CA ARG A 8 29.84 -30.48 4.34
C ARG A 8 28.55 -30.73 5.10
N ASP A 9 28.71 -31.05 6.38
CA ASP A 9 27.66 -30.90 7.38
C ASP A 9 27.18 -29.44 7.34
N ARG A 10 26.03 -29.22 6.70
CA ARG A 10 25.16 -28.07 6.96
C ARG A 10 23.98 -28.56 7.80
N ALA A 11 24.31 -29.07 8.98
CA ALA A 11 23.36 -29.26 10.06
C ALA A 11 23.15 -27.92 10.77
N ALA A 12 22.15 -27.18 10.32
CA ALA A 12 21.47 -26.16 11.13
C ALA A 12 20.02 -26.03 10.64
N ALA A 13 19.30 -27.16 10.69
CA ALA A 13 17.85 -27.14 10.71
C ALA A 13 17.43 -26.67 12.10
N MET A 14 17.27 -25.35 12.26
CA MET A 14 16.67 -24.75 13.45
C MET A 14 15.37 -24.05 13.03
N THR A 15 14.30 -24.46 13.71
CA THR A 15 12.96 -23.89 13.85
C THR A 15 12.85 -22.41 13.44
N ARG A 16 12.20 -22.15 12.30
CA ARG A 16 11.96 -20.82 11.70
C ARG A 16 10.66 -20.19 12.24
N ALA A 17 10.76 -19.51 13.38
CA ALA A 17 9.78 -18.51 13.80
C ALA A 17 10.55 -17.31 14.39
N GLY A 18 10.42 -16.14 13.77
CA GLY A 18 10.91 -14.86 14.28
C GLY A 18 12.42 -14.65 14.19
N ARG A 19 13.00 -14.62 12.98
CA ARG A 19 14.36 -14.10 12.80
C ARG A 19 14.41 -13.04 11.72
N SER A 20 14.64 -11.80 12.15
CA SER A 20 15.40 -10.85 11.34
C SER A 20 16.69 -11.54 10.88
N TRP A 21 16.90 -11.54 9.57
CA TRP A 21 18.09 -12.05 8.93
C TRP A 21 18.65 -10.96 8.04
N THR A 22 19.98 -10.87 7.98
CA THR A 22 20.71 -9.93 7.14
C THR A 22 21.48 -10.73 6.10
N VAL A 23 21.32 -10.41 4.82
CA VAL A 23 22.09 -11.02 3.72
C VAL A 23 22.71 -9.92 2.87
N PRO A 24 24.01 -10.04 2.53
CA PRO A 24 24.65 -9.10 1.63
C PRO A 24 24.08 -9.23 0.21
N VAL A 25 23.74 -8.10 -0.39
CA VAL A 25 23.34 -7.93 -1.78
C VAL A 25 24.44 -7.16 -2.50
N GLU A 26 25.12 -7.82 -3.43
CA GLU A 26 26.20 -7.22 -4.21
C GLU A 26 25.63 -6.36 -5.34
N PHE A 27 26.04 -5.09 -5.37
CA PHE A 27 25.55 -4.10 -6.31
C PHE A 27 26.65 -3.09 -6.69
N HIS A 28 27.03 -3.05 -7.98
CA HIS A 28 28.10 -2.17 -8.48
C HIS A 28 29.40 -2.21 -7.65
N GLY A 29 29.75 -3.37 -7.08
CA GLY A 29 30.91 -3.53 -6.20
C GLY A 29 30.73 -2.99 -4.78
N ARG A 30 29.52 -2.60 -4.40
CA ARG A 30 29.09 -2.34 -3.02
C ARG A 30 28.35 -3.55 -2.48
N SER A 31 28.50 -3.79 -1.17
CA SER A 31 27.74 -4.80 -0.44
C SER A 31 26.67 -4.07 0.38
N LEU A 32 25.40 -4.36 0.12
CA LEU A 32 24.26 -3.79 0.82
C LEU A 32 23.63 -4.84 1.73
N ASP A 33 23.12 -4.45 2.90
CA ASP A 33 22.56 -5.39 3.86
C ASP A 33 21.03 -5.45 3.72
N LEU A 34 20.51 -6.59 3.24
CA LEU A 34 19.08 -6.84 3.13
C LEU A 34 18.57 -7.51 4.40
N GLU A 35 17.65 -6.84 5.09
CA GLU A 35 16.98 -7.31 6.29
C GLU A 35 15.49 -7.60 6.06
N CYS A 36 14.91 -8.51 6.84
CA CYS A 36 13.47 -8.74 6.89
C CYS A 36 12.92 -8.50 8.31
N ARG A 37 11.89 -7.66 8.43
CA ARG A 37 11.15 -7.38 9.67
C ARG A 37 9.77 -8.05 9.61
N GLU A 38 9.42 -8.77 10.66
CA GLU A 38 8.27 -9.69 10.70
C GLU A 38 7.28 -9.38 11.83
N THR A 39 7.72 -8.73 12.91
CA THR A 39 6.88 -8.48 14.09
C THR A 39 6.38 -7.04 14.15
N LEU A 40 5.30 -6.82 14.89
CA LEU A 40 4.77 -5.47 15.08
C LEU A 40 5.82 -4.55 15.73
N ASP A 41 6.51 -5.00 16.77
CA ASP A 41 7.56 -4.22 17.44
C ASP A 41 8.72 -3.88 16.50
N GLU A 42 9.13 -4.82 15.63
CA GLU A 42 10.16 -4.56 14.62
C GLU A 42 9.70 -3.53 13.58
N LEU A 43 8.43 -3.58 13.18
CA LEU A 43 7.84 -2.60 12.28
C LEU A 43 7.77 -1.23 12.98
N GLU A 44 7.31 -1.15 14.23
CA GLU A 44 7.24 0.10 14.99
C GLU A 44 8.61 0.75 15.17
N ALA A 45 9.67 -0.05 15.38
CA ALA A 45 11.04 0.43 15.49
C ALA A 45 11.57 1.08 14.19
N LEU A 46 10.95 0.82 13.04
CA LEU A 46 11.34 1.45 11.77
C LEU A 46 10.76 2.85 11.57
N LYS A 47 9.92 3.37 12.46
CA LYS A 47 9.15 4.62 12.25
C LYS A 47 9.95 5.74 11.59
N ASP A 48 11.00 6.21 12.26
CA ASP A 48 11.74 7.40 11.82
C ASP A 48 12.52 7.13 10.53
N VAL A 49 13.04 5.90 10.38
CA VAL A 49 13.76 5.46 9.19
C VAL A 49 12.83 5.40 7.99
N TRP A 50 11.64 4.82 8.18
CA TRP A 50 10.64 4.62 7.14
C TRP A 50 10.06 5.95 6.68
N GLN A 51 9.63 6.80 7.62
CA GLN A 51 9.14 8.15 7.31
C GLN A 51 10.23 9.02 6.68
N GLY A 52 11.49 8.87 7.11
CA GLY A 52 12.63 9.55 6.51
C GLY A 52 12.90 9.12 5.05
N LEU A 53 12.68 7.84 4.73
CA LEU A 53 12.76 7.33 3.35
C LEU A 53 11.56 7.78 2.51
N GLU A 54 10.35 7.77 3.07
CA GLU A 54 9.13 8.28 2.42
C GLU A 54 9.33 9.69 1.89
N GLY A 55 9.84 10.61 2.74
CA GLY A 55 10.05 12.01 2.36
C GLY A 55 11.08 12.24 1.24
N ARG A 56 11.90 11.23 0.91
CA ARG A 56 12.89 11.30 -0.20
C ARG A 56 12.52 10.44 -1.40
N SER A 57 11.54 9.54 -1.25
CA SER A 57 11.13 8.61 -2.30
C SER A 57 10.38 9.36 -3.41
N PRO A 58 10.71 9.14 -4.68
CA PRO A 58 10.04 9.81 -5.80
C PRO A 58 8.72 9.14 -6.20
N GLU A 59 8.29 8.08 -5.50
CA GLU A 59 7.15 7.24 -5.90
C GLU A 59 5.81 7.93 -5.67
N ALA A 60 5.21 8.44 -6.75
CA ALA A 60 3.91 9.12 -6.74
C ALA A 60 2.74 8.26 -6.20
N PHE A 61 2.87 6.94 -6.22
CA PHE A 61 1.87 5.99 -5.72
C PHE A 61 2.28 5.29 -4.41
N GLY A 62 3.26 5.85 -3.69
CA GLY A 62 3.86 5.25 -2.49
C GLY A 62 3.02 5.31 -1.21
N TYR A 63 1.85 5.96 -1.21
CA TYR A 63 1.04 6.13 0.01
C TYR A 63 0.67 4.79 0.68
N PHE A 64 0.38 3.76 -0.11
CA PHE A 64 0.05 2.41 0.40
C PHE A 64 1.27 1.64 0.93
N GLN A 65 2.47 2.19 0.80
CA GLN A 65 3.71 1.71 1.38
C GLN A 65 4.19 2.60 2.53
N SER A 66 3.43 3.66 2.87
CA SER A 66 3.76 4.53 3.99
C SER A 66 3.70 3.78 5.32
N PHE A 67 4.50 4.24 6.27
CA PHE A 67 4.55 3.72 7.62
C PHE A 67 3.18 3.78 8.30
N ASP A 68 2.48 4.92 8.19
CA ASP A 68 1.16 5.10 8.81
C ASP A 68 0.14 4.09 8.27
N TRP A 69 0.09 3.89 6.95
CA TRP A 69 -0.76 2.90 6.32
C TRP A 69 -0.41 1.47 6.77
N CYS A 70 0.84 1.07 6.59
CA CYS A 70 1.30 -0.29 6.84
C CYS A 70 1.21 -0.68 8.32
N LEU A 71 1.56 0.23 9.24
CA LEU A 71 1.53 -0.04 10.66
C LEU A 71 0.09 -0.06 11.20
N SER A 72 -0.75 0.90 10.81
CA SER A 72 -2.16 0.94 11.24
C SER A 72 -2.90 -0.32 10.81
N TRP A 73 -2.62 -0.81 9.60
CA TRP A 73 -3.16 -2.10 9.15
C TRP A 73 -2.59 -3.26 9.96
N SER A 74 -1.26 -3.31 10.14
CA SER A 74 -0.59 -4.39 10.87
C SER A 74 -1.14 -4.59 12.29
N ARG A 75 -1.41 -3.50 13.03
CA ARG A 75 -1.99 -3.53 14.38
C ARG A 75 -3.32 -4.26 14.47
N LEU A 76 -4.15 -4.17 13.44
CA LEU A 76 -5.50 -4.75 13.42
C LEU A 76 -5.55 -6.14 12.78
N TYR A 77 -4.62 -6.43 11.86
CA TYR A 77 -4.70 -7.61 11.01
C TYR A 77 -3.63 -8.67 11.32
N LEU A 78 -2.48 -8.32 11.91
CA LEU A 78 -1.37 -9.25 12.20
C LEU A 78 -1.39 -9.83 13.62
N ALA A 79 -2.57 -9.91 14.25
CA ALA A 79 -2.69 -10.47 15.60
C ALA A 79 -2.11 -11.91 15.68
N PRO A 80 -1.33 -12.26 16.72
CA PRO A 80 -0.57 -13.52 16.81
C PRO A 80 -1.40 -14.79 16.63
N GLU A 81 -2.68 -14.72 16.96
CA GLU A 81 -3.62 -15.85 16.95
C GLU A 81 -4.10 -16.23 15.53
N LYS A 82 -3.86 -15.38 14.53
CA LYS A 82 -4.29 -15.58 13.14
C LYS A 82 -3.08 -15.89 12.25
N MET A 83 -2.83 -17.16 12.01
CA MET A 83 -1.68 -17.64 11.22
C MET A 83 -1.79 -17.40 9.69
N GLU A 84 -2.82 -16.72 9.21
CA GLU A 84 -3.09 -16.59 7.76
C GLU A 84 -2.20 -15.56 7.06
N ALA A 85 -1.80 -14.50 7.78
CA ALA A 85 -0.94 -13.45 7.27
C ALA A 85 0.19 -13.12 8.25
N ARG A 86 1.38 -12.81 7.73
CA ARG A 86 2.54 -12.36 8.53
C ARG A 86 3.31 -11.30 7.77
N ALA A 87 3.75 -10.24 8.44
CA ALA A 87 4.59 -9.22 7.83
C ALA A 87 5.90 -9.82 7.30
N ARG A 88 6.36 -9.27 6.19
CA ARG A 88 7.66 -9.49 5.55
C ARG A 88 8.11 -8.15 5.00
N VAL A 89 8.47 -7.22 5.88
CA VAL A 89 8.97 -5.90 5.45
C VAL A 89 10.46 -6.02 5.19
N TYR A 90 10.85 -5.91 3.93
CA TYR A 90 12.25 -5.95 3.53
C TYR A 90 12.86 -4.56 3.61
N VAL A 91 14.04 -4.44 4.22
CA VAL A 91 14.76 -3.18 4.37
C VAL A 91 16.17 -3.37 3.82
N LEU A 92 16.61 -2.49 2.93
CA LEU A 92 17.96 -2.51 2.40
C LEU A 92 18.77 -1.36 2.98
N TRP A 93 19.95 -1.69 3.49
CA TRP A 93 20.87 -0.76 4.13
C TRP A 93 22.16 -0.60 3.31
N ASP A 94 22.61 0.65 3.19
CA ASP A 94 23.96 1.02 2.76
C ASP A 94 24.69 1.57 4.01
N GLY A 95 25.32 0.67 4.76
CA GLY A 95 25.85 0.99 6.10
C GLY A 95 24.72 1.36 7.06
N ALA A 96 24.71 2.61 7.52
CA ALA A 96 23.68 3.12 8.43
C ALA A 96 22.46 3.74 7.69
N ASP A 97 22.56 3.93 6.39
CA ASP A 97 21.53 4.61 5.60
C ASP A 97 20.54 3.59 5.03
N CYS A 98 19.25 3.77 5.30
CA CYS A 98 18.19 2.99 4.66
C CYS A 98 17.96 3.51 3.25
N VAL A 99 18.10 2.62 2.26
CA VAL A 99 17.99 2.95 0.83
C VAL A 99 16.77 2.35 0.15
N MET A 100 16.11 1.36 0.77
CA MET A 100 14.87 0.79 0.28
C MET A 100 14.05 0.16 1.42
N ILE A 101 12.73 0.32 1.35
CA ILE A 101 11.76 -0.45 2.13
C ILE A 101 10.72 -1.04 1.18
N TRP A 102 10.51 -2.36 1.29
CA TRP A 102 9.49 -3.08 0.52
C TRP A 102 8.52 -3.80 1.46
N PRO A 103 7.35 -3.20 1.73
CA PRO A 103 6.36 -3.76 2.65
C PRO A 103 5.59 -4.91 1.98
N LEU A 104 5.89 -6.14 2.37
CA LEU A 104 5.22 -7.34 1.91
C LEU A 104 4.61 -8.11 3.10
N MET A 105 3.79 -9.11 2.80
CA MET A 105 3.31 -10.09 3.78
C MET A 105 3.24 -11.46 3.15
N THR A 106 3.49 -12.51 3.95
CA THR A 106 3.07 -13.85 3.54
C THR A 106 1.58 -13.98 3.72
N ARG A 107 0.89 -14.59 2.77
CA ARG A 107 -0.52 -14.96 2.86
C ARG A 107 -0.69 -16.43 2.47
N ARG A 108 -1.24 -17.20 3.39
CA ARG A 108 -1.57 -18.61 3.13
C ARG A 108 -2.92 -18.69 2.41
N ILE A 109 -2.93 -19.13 1.16
CA ILE A 109 -4.18 -19.28 0.38
C ILE A 109 -4.76 -20.70 0.46
N SER A 110 -3.94 -21.68 0.87
CA SER A 110 -4.36 -23.05 1.16
C SER A 110 -3.36 -23.70 2.14
N PRO A 111 -3.67 -24.87 2.72
CA PRO A 111 -2.71 -25.57 3.57
C PRO A 111 -1.34 -25.84 2.94
N ALA A 112 -1.24 -25.86 1.60
CA ALA A 112 0.01 -26.17 0.90
C ALA A 112 0.64 -24.96 0.18
N ILE A 113 -0.04 -23.81 0.12
CA ILE A 113 0.41 -22.67 -0.69
C ILE A 113 0.47 -21.39 0.13
N THR A 114 1.67 -20.84 0.21
CA THR A 114 2.03 -19.58 0.86
C THR A 114 2.57 -18.61 -0.20
N LEU A 115 1.87 -17.49 -0.36
CA LEU A 115 2.27 -16.44 -1.29
C LEU A 115 2.96 -15.31 -0.53
N LEU A 116 3.91 -14.64 -1.17
CA LEU A 116 4.36 -13.30 -0.77
C LEU A 116 3.58 -12.27 -1.59
N VAL A 117 2.86 -11.38 -0.91
CA VAL A 117 2.00 -10.36 -1.52
C VAL A 117 2.32 -8.99 -0.93
N PRO A 118 1.91 -7.87 -1.57
CA PRO A 118 1.99 -6.55 -0.96
C PRO A 118 1.36 -6.56 0.44
N LEU A 119 2.02 -5.91 1.39
CA LEU A 119 1.43 -5.73 2.72
C LEU A 119 0.10 -4.99 2.55
N THR A 120 -0.92 -5.43 3.26
CA THR A 120 -2.32 -4.94 3.19
C THR A 120 -3.15 -5.43 1.98
N ALA A 121 -2.60 -6.20 1.04
CA ALA A 121 -3.38 -6.72 -0.09
C ALA A 121 -4.60 -7.58 0.35
N PRO A 122 -5.80 -7.37 -0.23
CA PRO A 122 -6.07 -6.56 -1.44
C PRO A 122 -6.54 -5.12 -1.15
N MET A 123 -6.33 -4.61 0.05
CA MET A 123 -6.85 -3.29 0.47
C MET A 123 -6.00 -2.12 -0.04
N ASN A 124 -4.75 -2.35 -0.43
CA ASN A 124 -3.96 -1.35 -1.12
C ASN A 124 -4.45 -1.19 -2.57
N GLN A 125 -4.53 0.06 -3.05
CA GLN A 125 -4.88 0.32 -4.44
C GLN A 125 -3.68 0.16 -5.38
N TYR A 126 -2.47 0.46 -4.90
CA TYR A 126 -1.24 0.35 -5.67
C TYR A 126 -0.16 -0.38 -4.90
N SER A 127 0.70 -1.07 -5.63
CA SER A 127 1.85 -1.80 -5.10
C SER A 127 3.15 -1.26 -5.69
N THR A 128 4.02 -0.76 -4.83
CA THR A 128 5.39 -0.35 -5.18
C THR A 128 6.32 -0.63 -3.99
N LEU A 129 7.50 -0.01 -3.97
CA LEU A 129 8.45 0.01 -2.87
C LEU A 129 8.93 1.44 -2.66
N LEU A 130 9.40 1.78 -1.45
CA LEU A 130 10.01 3.07 -1.17
C LEU A 130 11.53 2.95 -1.35
N TYR A 131 12.18 3.97 -1.91
CA TYR A 131 13.62 3.93 -2.13
C TYR A 131 14.25 5.32 -2.21
N ASP A 132 15.56 5.37 -1.99
CA ASP A 132 16.39 6.54 -2.26
C ASP A 132 16.88 6.49 -3.72
N PRO A 133 16.41 7.40 -4.61
CA PRO A 133 16.75 7.35 -6.04
C PRO A 133 18.23 7.63 -6.32
N ALA A 134 18.97 8.22 -5.36
CA ALA A 134 20.41 8.43 -5.52
C ALA A 134 21.23 7.17 -5.25
N ARG A 135 20.65 6.16 -4.57
CA ARG A 135 21.38 5.00 -4.05
C ARG A 135 20.80 3.65 -4.45
N PHE A 136 19.54 3.62 -4.88
CA PHE A 136 18.82 2.42 -5.28
C PHE A 136 18.24 2.57 -6.69
N ASP A 137 18.42 1.55 -7.51
CA ASP A 137 17.95 1.52 -8.89
C ASP A 137 17.36 0.15 -9.26
N ARG A 138 17.02 0.01 -10.55
CA ARG A 138 16.49 -1.24 -11.12
C ARG A 138 17.39 -2.45 -10.88
N THR A 139 18.69 -2.28 -10.96
CA THR A 139 19.66 -3.39 -10.84
C THR A 139 19.74 -3.86 -9.39
N ALA A 140 19.83 -2.92 -8.43
CA ALA A 140 19.75 -3.23 -7.01
C ALA A 140 18.41 -3.93 -6.66
N GLY A 141 17.30 -3.42 -7.19
CA GLY A 141 15.97 -4.01 -6.99
C GLY A 141 15.83 -5.43 -7.54
N ARG A 142 16.47 -5.75 -8.68
CA ARG A 142 16.53 -7.12 -9.20
C ARG A 142 17.35 -8.05 -8.32
N ALA A 143 18.47 -7.58 -7.79
CA ALA A 143 19.29 -8.36 -6.87
C ALA A 143 18.53 -8.67 -5.56
N VAL A 144 17.82 -7.69 -5.01
CA VAL A 144 16.93 -7.90 -3.85
C VAL A 144 15.82 -8.91 -4.17
N LEU A 145 15.12 -8.75 -5.29
CA LEU A 145 14.04 -9.66 -5.67
C LEU A 145 14.55 -11.11 -5.79
N GLU A 146 15.74 -11.29 -6.33
CA GLU A 146 16.38 -12.59 -6.44
C GLU A 146 16.73 -13.20 -5.07
N GLU A 147 17.19 -12.40 -4.10
CA GLU A 147 17.37 -12.91 -2.74
C GLU A 147 16.05 -13.29 -2.06
N ILE A 148 15.00 -12.47 -2.23
CA ILE A 148 13.67 -12.77 -1.70
C ILE A 148 13.15 -14.10 -2.27
N ARG A 149 13.34 -14.36 -3.57
CA ARG A 149 12.94 -15.62 -4.23
C ARG A 149 13.61 -16.87 -3.66
N ARG A 150 14.75 -16.72 -2.98
CA ARG A 150 15.47 -17.86 -2.39
C ARG A 150 14.89 -18.32 -1.07
N ASP A 151 13.92 -17.60 -0.50
CA ASP A 151 13.24 -18.06 0.71
C ASP A 151 12.38 -19.29 0.40
N ARG A 152 12.85 -20.44 0.87
CA ARG A 152 12.18 -21.75 0.74
C ARG A 152 10.82 -21.84 1.45
N GLY A 153 10.44 -20.83 2.23
CA GLY A 153 9.12 -20.76 2.86
C GLY A 153 8.01 -20.17 1.97
N LEU A 154 8.36 -19.74 0.75
CA LEU A 154 7.43 -19.11 -0.19
C LEU A 154 7.24 -19.98 -1.43
N ASP A 155 6.00 -20.13 -1.88
CA ASP A 155 5.68 -20.86 -3.10
C ASP A 155 5.65 -19.94 -4.33
N ALA A 156 5.21 -18.69 -4.15
CA ALA A 156 5.22 -17.67 -5.20
C ALA A 156 5.21 -16.25 -4.62
N ILE A 157 5.63 -15.29 -5.45
CA ILE A 157 5.51 -13.86 -5.20
C ILE A 157 4.42 -13.33 -6.15
N CYS A 158 3.37 -12.74 -5.59
CA CYS A 158 2.23 -12.21 -6.35
C CYS A 158 2.07 -10.72 -6.06
N LEU A 159 2.46 -9.88 -7.03
CA LEU A 159 2.39 -8.43 -6.95
C LEU A 159 1.30 -7.97 -7.93
N ASP A 160 0.20 -7.45 -7.41
CA ASP A 160 -0.89 -6.88 -8.20
C ASP A 160 -0.88 -5.35 -8.13
N HIS A 161 -1.62 -4.70 -9.03
CA HIS A 161 -1.78 -3.24 -9.05
C HIS A 161 -0.46 -2.44 -9.05
N VAL A 162 0.58 -2.94 -9.72
CA VAL A 162 1.85 -2.23 -9.89
C VAL A 162 1.68 -1.12 -10.94
N PRO A 163 1.82 0.18 -10.58
CA PRO A 163 1.76 1.26 -11.56
C PRO A 163 2.88 1.11 -12.59
N GLN A 164 2.58 1.30 -13.87
CA GLN A 164 3.58 1.19 -14.94
C GLN A 164 4.71 2.21 -14.81
N SER A 165 4.46 3.35 -14.17
CA SER A 165 5.44 4.41 -13.94
C SER A 165 6.32 4.19 -12.70
N ALA A 166 6.05 3.17 -11.89
CA ALA A 166 6.80 2.89 -10.66
C ALA A 166 8.09 2.12 -10.98
N LEU A 167 9.16 2.32 -10.19
CA LEU A 167 10.41 1.56 -10.34
C LEU A 167 10.19 0.04 -10.23
N LEU A 168 9.18 -0.38 -9.45
CA LEU A 168 8.82 -1.78 -9.33
C LEU A 168 8.42 -2.41 -10.69
N ALA A 169 7.75 -1.68 -11.57
CA ALA A 169 7.43 -2.19 -12.91
C ALA A 169 8.69 -2.52 -13.71
N ASP A 170 9.71 -1.65 -13.65
CA ASP A 170 11.00 -1.86 -14.31
C ASP A 170 11.81 -3.03 -13.71
N ILE A 171 11.72 -3.22 -12.39
CA ILE A 171 12.32 -4.37 -11.70
C ILE A 171 11.67 -5.67 -12.19
N LEU A 172 10.34 -5.67 -12.39
CA LEU A 172 9.57 -6.84 -12.81
C LEU A 172 9.57 -7.08 -14.32
N GLU A 173 10.04 -6.14 -15.14
CA GLU A 173 10.07 -6.30 -16.59
C GLU A 173 10.80 -7.60 -17.01
N GLY A 174 10.14 -8.43 -17.83
CA GLY A 174 10.67 -9.73 -18.25
C GLY A 174 10.82 -10.76 -17.12
N GLN A 175 10.13 -10.58 -15.99
CA GLN A 175 10.13 -11.49 -14.85
C GLN A 175 8.76 -12.13 -14.64
N GLY A 176 8.75 -13.42 -14.31
CA GLY A 176 7.52 -14.14 -13.94
C GLY A 176 6.50 -14.20 -15.07
N VAL A 177 5.22 -14.23 -14.69
CA VAL A 177 4.07 -14.29 -15.61
C VAL A 177 3.13 -13.14 -15.27
N SER A 178 2.69 -12.40 -16.28
CA SER A 178 1.71 -11.33 -16.16
C SER A 178 0.46 -11.65 -17.00
N PRO A 179 -0.75 -11.26 -16.56
CA PRO A 179 -1.96 -11.43 -17.36
C PRO A 179 -1.89 -10.69 -18.69
N GLU A 180 -2.46 -11.27 -19.74
CA GLU A 180 -2.66 -10.58 -21.02
C GLU A 180 -3.70 -9.45 -20.83
N GLY A 181 -3.35 -8.22 -21.22
CA GLY A 181 -4.30 -7.10 -21.30
C GLY A 181 -4.19 -6.00 -20.24
N GLY A 182 -3.35 -6.16 -19.21
CA GLY A 182 -3.13 -5.14 -18.17
C GLY A 182 -4.40 -4.72 -17.41
N GLN A 183 -4.24 -3.89 -16.38
CA GLN A 183 -5.35 -3.18 -15.75
C GLN A 183 -5.26 -1.70 -16.13
N GLN A 184 -6.40 -1.01 -16.20
CA GLN A 184 -6.44 0.41 -16.53
C GLN A 184 -6.83 1.24 -15.30
N SER A 185 -6.11 2.34 -15.07
CA SER A 185 -6.45 3.35 -14.07
C SER A 185 -6.76 4.67 -14.78
N SER A 186 -7.68 5.46 -14.20
CA SER A 186 -7.93 6.83 -14.65
C SER A 186 -7.15 7.79 -13.75
N ILE A 187 -6.15 8.46 -14.31
CA ILE A 187 -5.32 9.44 -13.61
C ILE A 187 -5.62 10.82 -14.19
N LEU A 188 -5.87 11.80 -13.32
CA LEU A 188 -6.00 13.20 -13.69
C LEU A 188 -4.73 13.93 -13.28
N ASP A 189 -3.93 14.35 -14.25
CA ASP A 189 -2.76 15.19 -14.02
C ASP A 189 -3.20 16.62 -13.70
N LEU A 190 -2.93 17.06 -12.47
CA LEU A 190 -3.27 18.39 -11.97
C LEU A 190 -2.14 19.41 -12.17
N SER A 191 -0.94 18.99 -12.61
CA SER A 191 0.24 19.88 -12.72
C SER A 191 0.02 21.07 -13.66
N GLY A 192 -0.86 20.92 -14.65
CA GLY A 192 -1.26 21.99 -15.58
C GLY A 192 -2.47 22.83 -15.12
N ILE A 193 -3.06 22.55 -13.95
CA ILE A 193 -4.25 23.23 -13.44
C ILE A 193 -3.83 24.19 -12.32
N ASN A 194 -3.71 25.47 -12.65
CA ASN A 194 -3.31 26.51 -11.70
C ASN A 194 -4.44 26.94 -10.77
N ASP A 195 -5.67 26.98 -11.28
CA ASP A 195 -6.84 27.41 -10.53
C ASP A 195 -8.13 26.76 -11.06
N TRP A 196 -9.11 26.62 -10.16
CA TRP A 196 -10.40 26.02 -10.49
C TRP A 196 -11.17 26.78 -11.57
N GLU A 197 -11.16 28.11 -11.55
CA GLU A 197 -11.98 28.92 -12.45
C GLU A 197 -11.49 28.83 -13.90
N SER A 198 -10.18 28.86 -14.11
CA SER A 198 -9.56 28.68 -15.42
C SER A 198 -9.77 27.27 -15.96
N HIS A 199 -9.55 26.25 -15.13
CA HIS A 199 -9.83 24.86 -15.51
C HIS A 199 -11.30 24.66 -15.84
N HIS A 200 -12.21 25.16 -15.00
CA HIS A 200 -13.64 25.07 -15.21
C HIS A 200 -14.06 25.74 -16.52
N ARG A 201 -13.56 26.95 -16.82
CA ARG A 201 -13.83 27.65 -18.09
C ARG A 201 -13.34 26.87 -19.31
N ALA A 202 -12.20 26.18 -19.20
CA ALA A 202 -11.64 25.35 -20.27
C ALA A 202 -12.46 24.09 -20.56
N LEU A 203 -13.32 23.64 -19.64
CA LEU A 203 -14.14 22.44 -19.86
C LEU A 203 -15.13 22.63 -21.03
N PRO A 204 -15.38 21.56 -21.83
CA PRO A 204 -16.39 21.56 -22.87
C PRO A 204 -17.75 22.07 -22.38
N LYS A 205 -18.41 22.92 -23.18
CA LYS A 205 -19.71 23.51 -22.83
C LYS A 205 -20.73 22.46 -22.36
N LYS A 206 -20.78 21.30 -23.03
CA LYS A 206 -21.65 20.18 -22.68
C LYS A 206 -21.38 19.68 -21.25
N GLN A 207 -20.11 19.50 -20.89
CA GLN A 207 -19.71 19.01 -19.56
C GLN A 207 -20.07 20.02 -18.46
N ARG A 208 -19.83 21.32 -18.70
CA ARG A 208 -20.24 22.40 -17.79
C ARG A 208 -21.76 22.42 -17.56
N LEU A 209 -22.55 22.36 -18.63
CA LEU A 209 -24.01 22.34 -18.55
C LEU A 209 -24.53 21.10 -17.80
N GLN A 210 -23.94 19.93 -18.03
CA GLN A 210 -24.32 18.71 -17.31
C GLN A 210 -24.00 18.79 -15.82
N ARG A 211 -22.82 19.31 -15.44
CA ARG A 211 -22.46 19.53 -14.03
C ARG A 211 -23.44 20.49 -13.35
N ASN A 212 -23.72 21.64 -13.96
CA ASN A 212 -24.68 22.61 -13.45
C ASN A 212 -26.10 22.02 -13.34
N SER A 213 -26.54 21.26 -14.34
CA SER A 213 -27.87 20.63 -14.30
C SER A 213 -28.00 19.61 -13.17
N ARG A 214 -26.95 18.84 -12.85
CA ARG A 214 -26.95 17.91 -11.72
C ARG A 214 -27.01 18.65 -10.39
N ARG A 215 -26.17 19.68 -10.23
CA ARG A 215 -26.15 20.54 -9.04
C ARG A 215 -27.51 21.18 -8.79
N ASN A 216 -28.06 21.88 -9.80
CA ASN A 216 -29.34 22.57 -9.69
C ASN A 216 -30.51 21.61 -9.40
N ARG A 217 -30.42 20.33 -9.81
CA ARG A 217 -31.44 19.33 -9.48
C ARG A 217 -31.40 18.94 -8.01
N LEU A 218 -30.21 18.82 -7.44
CA LEU A 218 -30.02 18.55 -6.01
C LEU A 218 -30.41 19.76 -5.15
N GLU A 219 -30.02 20.97 -5.56
CA GLU A 219 -30.38 22.23 -4.87
C GLU A 219 -31.89 22.49 -4.83
N LYS A 220 -32.67 21.89 -5.73
CA LYS A 220 -34.15 21.92 -5.67
C LYS A 220 -34.75 21.04 -4.58
N LEU A 221 -33.99 20.05 -4.10
CA LEU A 221 -34.44 19.11 -3.07
C LEU A 221 -34.11 19.60 -1.66
N GLY A 222 -33.15 20.53 -1.51
CA GLY A 222 -32.67 21.03 -0.22
C GLY A 222 -31.37 21.81 -0.36
N ALA A 223 -30.82 22.27 0.78
CA ALA A 223 -29.55 22.96 0.84
C ALA A 223 -28.39 21.99 0.56
N LEU A 224 -27.81 22.08 -0.64
CA LEU A 224 -26.66 21.28 -1.07
C LEU A 224 -25.37 21.89 -0.53
N ASP A 225 -24.54 21.08 0.13
CA ASP A 225 -23.26 21.51 0.68
C ASP A 225 -22.19 20.41 0.56
N TYR A 226 -20.92 20.80 0.52
CA TYR A 226 -19.77 19.90 0.40
C TYR A 226 -18.81 20.08 1.56
N ARG A 227 -18.55 19.01 2.29
CA ARG A 227 -17.72 19.00 3.49
C ARG A 227 -16.51 18.11 3.28
N ILE A 228 -15.38 18.54 3.84
CA ILE A 228 -14.15 17.75 3.91
C ILE A 228 -13.84 17.61 5.39
N TYR A 229 -13.70 16.37 5.86
CA TYR A 229 -13.35 16.06 7.23
C TYR A 229 -11.95 15.42 7.23
N PRO A 230 -10.92 16.12 7.73
CA PRO A 230 -9.60 15.52 7.93
C PRO A 230 -9.66 14.39 8.95
N ALA A 231 -8.79 13.39 8.81
CA ALA A 231 -8.57 12.38 9.83
C ALA A 231 -8.28 13.01 11.20
N GLY A 232 -8.72 12.34 12.28
CA GLY A 232 -8.64 12.86 13.64
C GLY A 232 -9.65 13.97 14.00
N SER A 233 -10.34 14.58 13.01
CA SER A 233 -11.39 15.57 13.30
C SER A 233 -12.67 14.91 13.85
N ARG A 234 -13.43 15.66 14.65
CA ARG A 234 -14.75 15.21 15.12
C ARG A 234 -15.70 14.86 13.96
N GLY A 235 -15.69 15.66 12.90
CA GLY A 235 -16.52 15.40 11.72
C GLY A 235 -16.18 14.09 11.02
N TYR A 236 -14.90 13.70 11.02
CA TYR A 236 -14.46 12.41 10.48
C TYR A 236 -14.97 11.25 11.34
N ALA A 237 -14.74 11.33 12.66
CA ALA A 237 -15.18 10.32 13.61
C ALA A 237 -16.71 10.09 13.57
N ASP A 238 -17.48 11.18 13.49
CA ASP A 238 -18.95 11.14 13.44
C ASP A 238 -19.49 10.53 12.12
N ASN A 239 -18.71 10.50 11.04
CA ASN A 239 -19.19 10.13 9.71
C ASN A 239 -18.53 8.87 9.09
N ILE A 240 -17.39 8.39 9.59
CA ILE A 240 -16.68 7.26 8.95
C ILE A 240 -17.52 5.98 8.92
N GLU A 241 -18.28 5.67 9.99
CA GLU A 241 -19.17 4.51 10.01
C GLU A 241 -20.32 4.65 8.99
N ARG A 242 -20.86 5.86 8.85
CA ARG A 242 -21.90 6.17 7.86
C ARG A 242 -21.36 6.03 6.44
N CYS A 243 -20.09 6.38 6.20
CA CYS A 243 -19.42 6.19 4.91
C CYS A 243 -19.39 4.73 4.51
N ILE A 244 -18.93 3.88 5.42
CA ILE A 244 -18.88 2.44 5.21
C ILE A 244 -20.28 1.86 5.03
N ALA A 245 -21.27 2.29 5.82
CA ALA A 245 -22.65 1.84 5.68
C ALA A 245 -23.23 2.18 4.29
N LEU A 246 -22.98 3.39 3.76
CA LEU A 246 -23.38 3.78 2.41
C LEU A 246 -22.71 2.88 1.35
N LYS A 247 -21.41 2.62 1.48
CA LYS A 247 -20.68 1.74 0.56
C LYS A 247 -21.22 0.31 0.59
N GLN A 248 -21.48 -0.23 1.78
CA GLN A 248 -22.04 -1.56 1.97
C GLN A 248 -23.45 -1.68 1.37
N ALA A 249 -24.31 -0.67 1.56
CA ALA A 249 -25.63 -0.63 0.93
C ALA A 249 -25.51 -0.65 -0.60
N TRP A 250 -24.66 0.22 -1.16
CA TRP A 250 -24.41 0.25 -2.60
C TRP A 250 -23.87 -1.08 -3.16
N LEU A 251 -22.96 -1.75 -2.45
CA LEU A 251 -22.46 -3.07 -2.87
C LEU A 251 -23.57 -4.12 -2.89
N ARG A 252 -24.44 -4.15 -1.87
CA ARG A 252 -25.62 -5.03 -1.83
C ARG A 252 -26.58 -4.75 -2.98
N ASP A 253 -26.94 -3.48 -3.17
CA ASP A 253 -27.93 -3.05 -4.17
C ASP A 253 -27.44 -3.31 -5.60
N THR A 254 -26.12 -3.31 -5.82
CA THR A 254 -25.51 -3.56 -7.14
C THR A 254 -25.02 -4.99 -7.35
N GLY A 255 -25.22 -5.88 -6.37
CA GLY A 255 -24.78 -7.28 -6.45
C GLY A 255 -23.26 -7.45 -6.54
N ARG A 256 -22.49 -6.47 -6.03
CA ARG A 256 -21.01 -6.47 -6.09
C ARG A 256 -20.42 -7.07 -4.81
N LEU A 257 -19.38 -7.86 -4.99
CA LEU A 257 -18.61 -8.42 -3.88
C LEU A 257 -17.67 -7.35 -3.29
N GLY A 258 -17.43 -7.41 -1.99
CA GLY A 258 -16.52 -6.50 -1.29
C GLY A 258 -16.23 -6.95 0.13
N ARG A 259 -15.75 -8.20 0.28
CA ARG A 259 -15.59 -8.88 1.58
C ARG A 259 -14.89 -8.01 2.63
N ASP A 260 -13.84 -7.30 2.24
CA ASP A 260 -13.05 -6.48 3.17
C ASP A 260 -13.85 -5.29 3.71
N VAL A 261 -14.75 -4.71 2.91
CA VAL A 261 -15.63 -3.59 3.34
C VAL A 261 -16.66 -4.04 4.39
N PHE A 262 -16.93 -5.35 4.45
CA PHE A 262 -17.81 -5.94 5.47
C PHE A 262 -17.06 -6.44 6.71
N ASP A 263 -15.72 -6.41 6.72
CA ASP A 263 -14.92 -6.76 7.89
C ASP A 263 -14.97 -5.58 8.90
N PRO A 264 -15.40 -5.79 10.16
CA PRO A 264 -15.41 -4.73 11.17
C PRO A 264 -14.03 -4.11 11.43
N ARG A 265 -12.95 -4.84 11.16
CA ARG A 265 -11.58 -4.30 11.27
C ARG A 265 -11.30 -3.22 10.24
N PHE A 266 -12.00 -3.22 9.10
CA PHE A 266 -11.77 -2.25 8.05
C PHE A 266 -12.20 -0.83 8.48
N VAL A 267 -13.35 -0.71 9.13
CA VAL A 267 -13.80 0.60 9.65
C VAL A 267 -12.93 1.06 10.82
N ALA A 268 -12.44 0.13 11.67
CA ALA A 268 -11.48 0.45 12.71
C ALA A 268 -10.16 0.95 12.11
N PHE A 269 -9.66 0.27 11.07
CA PHE A 269 -8.46 0.67 10.34
C PHE A 269 -8.57 2.09 9.78
N LEU A 270 -9.66 2.39 9.06
CA LEU A 270 -9.86 3.73 8.51
C LEU A 270 -10.08 4.80 9.58
N ARG A 271 -10.62 4.44 10.75
CA ARG A 271 -10.78 5.37 11.87
C ARG A 271 -9.44 5.79 12.46
N ASP A 272 -8.51 4.84 12.57
CA ASP A 272 -7.22 5.05 13.23
C ASP A 272 -6.16 5.61 12.27
N LEU A 273 -6.36 5.44 10.95
CA LEU A 273 -5.47 5.95 9.90
C LEU A 273 -5.41 7.49 9.88
N GLY A 274 -4.22 8.05 9.69
CA GLY A 274 -4.01 9.50 9.58
C GLY A 274 -4.26 10.28 10.88
N THR A 275 -4.34 9.61 12.04
CA THR A 275 -4.52 10.25 13.35
C THR A 275 -3.22 10.80 13.93
N SER A 276 -2.06 10.35 13.42
CA SER A 276 -0.78 10.98 13.68
C SER A 276 -0.74 12.30 12.92
N ALA A 277 -0.43 13.41 13.61
CA ALA A 277 -0.35 14.72 12.98
C ALA A 277 0.72 14.71 11.87
N ASN A 278 0.29 14.65 10.62
CA ASN A 278 1.11 15.07 9.49
C ASN A 278 0.96 16.59 9.40
N GLU A 279 2.06 17.32 9.51
CA GLU A 279 2.08 18.79 9.39
C GLU A 279 1.83 19.26 7.93
N GLY A 280 1.54 18.35 6.99
CA GLY A 280 1.28 18.61 5.57
C GLY A 280 -0.10 18.16 5.08
N ASP A 281 -0.41 18.47 3.82
CA ASP A 281 -1.69 18.12 3.16
C ASP A 281 -1.82 16.62 2.83
N ASP A 282 -0.78 15.82 3.08
CA ASP A 282 -0.73 14.38 2.82
C ASP A 282 -1.41 13.60 3.95
N GLY A 283 -2.64 13.16 3.69
CA GLY A 283 -3.44 12.47 4.69
C GLY A 283 -4.75 11.91 4.17
N VAL A 284 -5.54 11.36 5.10
CA VAL A 284 -6.86 10.80 4.81
C VAL A 284 -7.92 11.87 5.03
N TYR A 285 -8.79 12.01 4.04
CA TYR A 285 -9.92 12.92 4.10
C TYR A 285 -11.21 12.15 3.80
N LEU A 286 -12.23 12.40 4.61
CA LEU A 286 -13.58 11.99 4.32
C LEU A 286 -14.31 13.15 3.63
N HIS A 287 -14.71 12.94 2.38
CA HIS A 287 -15.47 13.90 1.62
C HIS A 287 -16.97 13.59 1.75
N ALA A 288 -17.80 14.59 1.95
CA ALA A 288 -19.24 14.39 2.07
C ALA A 288 -20.02 15.42 1.26
N LEU A 289 -20.86 14.95 0.34
CA LEU A 289 -21.91 15.74 -0.26
C LEU A 289 -23.17 15.61 0.61
N THR A 290 -23.69 16.74 1.08
CA THR A 290 -24.81 16.79 2.02
C THR A 290 -26.00 17.54 1.44
N LEU A 291 -27.19 17.13 1.84
CA LEU A 291 -28.46 17.82 1.56
C LEU A 291 -29.13 18.10 2.90
N ASP A 292 -29.39 19.37 3.21
CA ASP A 292 -29.92 19.82 4.50
C ASP A 292 -29.11 19.27 5.70
N GLY A 293 -27.79 19.25 5.56
CA GLY A 293 -26.84 18.75 6.56
C GLY A 293 -26.74 17.22 6.65
N SER A 294 -27.58 16.47 5.92
CA SER A 294 -27.50 15.00 5.87
C SER A 294 -26.63 14.51 4.71
N PRO A 295 -25.60 13.68 4.94
CA PRO A 295 -24.83 13.08 3.86
C PRO A 295 -25.68 12.23 2.91
N ILE A 296 -25.55 12.51 1.61
CA ILE A 296 -26.19 11.79 0.50
C ILE A 296 -25.17 11.05 -0.39
N ALA A 297 -23.89 11.42 -0.31
CA ALA A 297 -22.78 10.68 -0.90
C ALA A 297 -21.51 10.98 -0.09
N MET A 298 -20.71 9.95 0.17
CA MET A 298 -19.41 10.03 0.85
C MET A 298 -18.43 9.04 0.23
#